data_AF-A0AAV2PNC5-F1
#
_entry.id   AF-A0AAV2PNC5-F1
#
_cell.length_a   1.000
_cell.length_b   1.000
_cell.length_c   1.000
_cell.angle_alpha   90.00
_cell.angle_beta   90.00
_cell.angle_gamma   90.00
#
_symmetry.space_group_name_H-M   'P 1'
#
loop_
_entity.id
_entity.type
_entity.pdbx_description
1 polymer ?
#
loop_
_entity_poly.entity_id
_entity_poly.type
_entity_poly.pdbx_seq_one_letter_code
_entity_poly.pdbx_strand_id
1 'polypeptide(L)'
;NVAVELHGTLCPWELFAIDQVNNVIVHKGGKYIHPLGGSAYPPDDTNIVLHEHKHNRMEFQLVNPFDTTEVVYPYGKVKVSGEWRLVFSVKKPLAAHTQTITVKQGYSKTHSIEGTVKFGWEFSSNAEVGIAKIFFSASVSVSHTLSLSAEIKQSSSSTWTSEINTTYRVEVNKGKTVAVWQRVFIGEQLGHRAVYQSNMYADT
;
A
#
# COMPACT_ATOMS: atom_id res chain seq x y z
N ASN A 1 -13.41 -11.13 -30.89
CA ASN A 1 -12.70 -9.90 -30.47
C ASN A 1 -13.49 -8.70 -30.95
N VAL A 2 -13.72 -7.71 -30.09
CA VAL A 2 -14.41 -6.45 -30.44
C VAL A 2 -13.34 -5.37 -30.47
N ALA A 3 -13.27 -4.56 -31.53
CA ALA A 3 -12.32 -3.45 -31.62
C ALA A 3 -12.60 -2.39 -30.54
N VAL A 4 -11.54 -1.81 -29.99
CA VAL A 4 -11.63 -0.65 -29.11
C VAL A 4 -11.43 0.59 -29.97
N GLU A 5 -12.40 1.49 -29.95
CA GLU A 5 -12.44 2.67 -30.81
C GLU A 5 -12.73 3.92 -29.98
N LEU A 6 -12.27 5.07 -30.46
CA LEU A 6 -12.69 6.36 -29.93
C LEU A 6 -14.06 6.70 -30.53
N HIS A 7 -14.98 7.16 -29.68
CA HIS A 7 -16.31 7.54 -30.10
C HIS A 7 -16.72 8.85 -29.42
N GLY A 8 -17.57 9.65 -30.08
CA GLY A 8 -17.96 10.99 -29.60
C GLY A 8 -19.09 11.00 -28.56
N THR A 9 -19.58 9.83 -28.15
CA THR A 9 -20.65 9.70 -27.17
C THR A 9 -20.10 9.29 -25.81
N LEU A 10 -20.89 9.54 -24.77
CA LEU A 10 -20.72 8.95 -23.45
C LEU A 10 -21.95 8.12 -23.15
N CYS A 11 -21.79 6.79 -23.07
CA CYS A 11 -22.87 5.88 -22.72
C CYS A 11 -22.43 4.87 -21.64
N PRO A 12 -23.39 4.26 -20.90
CA PRO A 12 -23.06 3.33 -19.81
C PRO A 12 -22.23 2.11 -20.24
N TRP A 13 -22.17 1.79 -21.53
CA TRP A 13 -21.42 0.66 -22.08
C TRP A 13 -19.97 1.01 -22.44
N GLU A 14 -19.57 2.29 -22.37
CA GLU A 14 -18.20 2.76 -22.64
C GLU A 14 -17.38 2.90 -21.34
N LEU A 15 -17.87 2.34 -20.24
CA LEU A 15 -17.18 2.42 -18.95
C LEU A 15 -16.01 1.43 -18.88
N PHE A 16 -14.86 1.95 -18.43
CA PHE A 16 -13.65 1.18 -18.14
C PHE A 16 -13.15 1.45 -16.73
N ALA A 17 -12.55 0.44 -16.12
CA ALA A 17 -11.78 0.55 -14.89
C ALA A 17 -10.30 0.31 -15.19
N ILE A 18 -9.42 1.05 -14.51
CA ILE A 18 -7.97 0.96 -14.62
C ILE A 18 -7.49 0.28 -13.34
N ASP A 19 -7.36 -1.04 -13.37
CA ASP A 19 -6.87 -1.81 -12.22
C ASP A 19 -5.34 -1.81 -12.21
N GLN A 20 -4.80 -0.82 -11.51
CA GLN A 20 -3.36 -0.55 -11.48
C GLN A 20 -2.56 -1.60 -10.70
N VAL A 21 -3.19 -2.31 -9.75
CA VAL A 21 -2.49 -3.37 -9.00
C VAL A 21 -2.21 -4.57 -9.89
N ASN A 22 -3.14 -4.83 -10.82
CA ASN A 22 -3.02 -5.93 -11.75
C ASN A 22 -2.48 -5.49 -13.11
N ASN A 23 -2.16 -4.20 -13.29
CA ASN A 23 -1.80 -3.58 -14.57
C ASN A 23 -2.82 -3.88 -15.68
N VAL A 24 -4.14 -3.82 -15.45
CA VAL A 24 -5.12 -4.12 -16.51
C VAL A 24 -6.13 -2.99 -16.68
N ILE A 25 -6.65 -2.83 -17.90
CA ILE A 25 -7.80 -1.99 -18.19
C ILE A 25 -8.99 -2.89 -18.49
N VAL A 26 -10.04 -2.77 -17.67
CA VAL A 26 -11.21 -3.65 -17.65
C VAL A 26 -12.43 -2.91 -18.17
N HIS A 27 -13.05 -3.43 -19.20
CA HIS A 27 -14.36 -2.96 -19.68
C HIS A 27 -15.46 -3.35 -18.69
N LYS A 28 -16.54 -2.55 -18.59
CA LYS A 28 -17.71 -2.84 -17.73
C LYS A 28 -18.27 -4.27 -17.90
N GLY A 29 -18.18 -4.83 -19.10
CA GLY A 29 -18.58 -6.20 -19.40
C GLY A 29 -17.66 -7.29 -18.85
N GLY A 30 -16.60 -6.94 -18.11
CA GLY A 30 -15.65 -7.87 -17.49
C GLY A 30 -14.52 -8.35 -18.41
N LYS A 31 -14.47 -7.84 -19.65
CA LYS A 31 -13.38 -8.11 -20.60
C LYS A 31 -12.24 -7.12 -20.42
N TYR A 32 -11.08 -7.43 -20.97
CA TYR A 32 -9.88 -6.63 -20.86
C TYR A 32 -9.45 -6.06 -22.20
N ILE A 33 -8.72 -4.95 -22.16
CA ILE A 33 -8.03 -4.39 -23.32
C ILE A 33 -6.82 -5.27 -23.68
N HIS A 34 -6.68 -5.63 -24.96
CA HIS A 34 -5.59 -6.47 -25.48
C HIS A 34 -5.05 -5.94 -26.81
N PRO A 35 -3.75 -6.16 -27.12
CA PRO A 35 -3.31 -6.16 -28.51
C PRO A 35 -3.95 -7.34 -29.26
N LEU A 36 -4.43 -7.11 -30.48
CA LEU A 36 -4.97 -8.16 -31.34
C LEU A 36 -3.94 -9.28 -31.52
N GLY A 37 -4.33 -10.52 -31.24
CA GLY A 37 -3.45 -11.69 -31.29
C GLY A 37 -2.62 -11.93 -30.01
N GLY A 38 -2.63 -11.02 -29.04
CA GLY A 38 -1.98 -11.22 -27.75
C GLY A 38 -0.47 -11.37 -27.82
N SER A 39 0.19 -10.64 -28.74
CA SER A 39 1.65 -10.56 -28.81
C SER A 39 2.20 -9.78 -27.61
N ALA A 40 3.38 -10.19 -27.11
CA ALA A 40 4.12 -9.41 -26.11
C ALA A 40 4.81 -8.18 -26.73
N TYR A 41 5.07 -8.24 -28.03
CA TYR A 41 5.68 -7.18 -28.82
C TYR A 41 4.83 -7.01 -30.09
N PRO A 42 3.63 -6.42 -29.96
CA PRO A 42 2.81 -6.13 -31.12
C PRO A 42 3.57 -5.16 -32.04
N PRO A 43 3.57 -5.37 -33.37
CA PRO A 43 4.08 -4.36 -34.29
C PRO A 43 3.25 -3.08 -34.21
N ASP A 44 3.81 -2.00 -34.72
CA ASP A 44 3.08 -0.74 -34.92
C ASP A 44 1.75 -0.99 -35.64
N ASP A 45 0.76 -0.16 -35.35
CA ASP A 45 -0.60 -0.24 -35.88
C ASP A 45 -1.38 -1.54 -35.54
N THR A 46 -0.89 -2.35 -34.58
CA THR A 46 -1.68 -3.47 -34.06
C THR A 46 -2.94 -2.96 -33.38
N ASN A 47 -4.10 -3.39 -33.89
CA ASN A 47 -5.40 -3.05 -33.31
C ASN A 47 -5.51 -3.47 -31.84
N ILE A 48 -6.21 -2.66 -31.06
CA ILE A 48 -6.58 -2.95 -29.68
C ILE A 48 -8.00 -3.51 -29.63
N VAL A 49 -8.22 -4.56 -28.84
CA VAL A 49 -9.50 -5.28 -28.76
C VAL A 49 -9.91 -5.60 -27.33
N LEU A 50 -11.21 -5.84 -27.13
CA LEU A 50 -11.74 -6.49 -25.93
C LEU A 50 -11.61 -8.01 -26.03
N HIS A 51 -11.01 -8.61 -25.00
CA HIS A 51 -10.78 -10.05 -24.89
C HIS A 51 -11.03 -10.56 -23.46
N GLU A 52 -11.35 -11.84 -23.29
CA GLU A 52 -11.77 -12.40 -21.98
C GLU A 52 -10.61 -12.97 -21.13
N HIS A 53 -9.54 -13.42 -21.77
CA HIS A 53 -8.38 -14.00 -21.06
C HIS A 53 -7.51 -12.94 -20.39
N LYS A 54 -7.01 -13.22 -19.18
CA LYS A 54 -6.00 -12.40 -18.50
C LYS A 54 -4.63 -13.08 -18.59
N HIS A 55 -3.61 -12.35 -19.04
CA HIS A 55 -2.22 -12.81 -19.12
C HIS A 55 -1.25 -11.62 -19.18
N ASN A 56 0.05 -11.81 -18.97
CA ASN A 56 1.01 -10.69 -18.91
C ASN A 56 1.08 -9.82 -20.19
N ARG A 57 0.69 -10.36 -21.36
CA ARG A 57 0.72 -9.64 -22.65
C ARG A 57 -0.45 -8.67 -22.88
N MET A 58 -1.33 -8.52 -21.89
CA MET A 58 -2.40 -7.52 -21.91
C MET A 58 -2.26 -6.52 -20.77
N GLU A 59 -1.10 -6.53 -20.09
CA GLU A 59 -0.85 -5.59 -19.02
C GLU A 59 -0.55 -4.19 -19.58
N PHE A 60 -1.08 -3.16 -18.93
CA PHE A 60 -0.89 -1.75 -19.23
C PHE A 60 -0.48 -0.99 -17.96
N GLN A 61 0.51 -0.11 -18.11
CA GLN A 61 0.88 0.88 -17.11
C GLN A 61 0.54 2.26 -17.64
N LEU A 62 0.09 3.14 -16.75
CA LEU A 62 -0.07 4.56 -17.06
C LEU A 62 1.19 5.28 -16.59
N VAL A 63 1.78 6.09 -17.47
CA VAL A 63 3.06 6.76 -17.19
C VAL A 63 2.97 8.26 -17.42
N ASN A 64 3.93 9.01 -16.87
CA ASN A 64 4.06 10.44 -17.11
C ASN A 64 4.36 10.68 -18.60
N PRO A 65 3.62 11.55 -19.30
CA PRO A 65 3.86 11.83 -20.71
C PRO A 65 5.24 12.45 -21.01
N PHE A 66 5.91 13.01 -20.00
CA PHE A 66 7.26 13.59 -20.12
C PHE A 66 8.37 12.66 -19.61
N ASP A 67 8.01 11.61 -18.87
CA ASP A 67 8.93 10.57 -18.40
C ASP A 67 8.19 9.23 -18.38
N THR A 68 8.35 8.45 -19.44
CA THR A 68 7.65 7.16 -19.58
C THR A 68 8.16 6.07 -18.62
N THR A 69 9.14 6.38 -17.76
CA THR A 69 9.59 5.49 -16.69
C THR A 69 8.87 5.74 -15.36
N GLU A 70 8.19 6.88 -15.22
CA GLU A 70 7.42 7.25 -14.03
C GLU A 70 5.97 6.78 -14.17
N VAL A 71 5.52 5.86 -13.33
CA VAL A 71 4.12 5.39 -13.29
C VAL A 71 3.22 6.42 -12.58
N VAL A 72 2.02 6.66 -13.12
CA VAL A 72 1.06 7.65 -12.59
C VAL A 72 -0.27 7.03 -12.16
N TYR A 73 -0.98 7.71 -11.26
CA TYR A 73 -2.24 7.27 -10.66
C TYR A 73 -3.43 8.15 -11.11
N PRO A 74 -4.35 7.64 -11.95
CA PRO A 74 -5.41 8.44 -12.59
C PRO A 74 -6.55 8.79 -11.63
N TYR A 75 -6.64 8.12 -10.49
CA TYR A 75 -7.74 8.26 -9.52
C TYR A 75 -7.50 9.34 -8.46
N GLY A 76 -6.64 10.31 -8.75
CA GLY A 76 -6.35 11.43 -7.86
C GLY A 76 -5.36 11.08 -6.74
N LYS A 77 -5.13 12.03 -5.82
CA LYS A 77 -4.15 11.85 -4.74
C LYS A 77 -4.70 10.95 -3.63
N VAL A 78 -3.87 10.03 -3.15
CA VAL A 78 -4.14 9.24 -1.94
C VAL A 78 -4.13 10.16 -0.72
N LYS A 79 -5.16 10.07 0.11
CA LYS A 79 -5.15 10.62 1.47
C LYS A 79 -4.55 9.59 2.39
N VAL A 80 -3.62 10.02 3.22
CA VAL A 80 -2.92 9.12 4.15
C VAL A 80 -3.17 9.59 5.56
N SER A 81 -3.55 8.67 6.44
CA SER A 81 -3.63 8.89 7.87
C SER A 81 -2.92 7.78 8.63
N GLY A 82 -2.65 8.02 9.91
CA GLY A 82 -1.90 7.09 10.75
C GLY A 82 -2.36 7.15 12.20
N GLU A 83 -2.50 5.98 12.82
CA GLU A 83 -2.96 5.82 14.20
C GLU A 83 -1.96 4.95 14.98
N TRP A 84 -1.73 5.30 16.24
CA TRP A 84 -0.93 4.48 17.16
C TRP A 84 -1.82 3.47 17.87
N ARG A 85 -1.48 2.19 17.74
CA ARG A 85 -2.15 1.08 18.44
C ARG A 85 -1.24 0.55 19.54
N LEU A 86 -1.72 0.56 20.78
CA LEU A 86 -1.04 -0.12 21.89
C LEU A 86 -1.16 -1.62 21.68
N VAL A 87 -0.03 -2.32 21.62
CA VAL A 87 0.03 -3.78 21.45
C VAL A 87 0.25 -4.47 22.78
N PHE A 88 1.13 -3.92 23.61
CA PHE A 88 1.46 -4.48 24.93
C PHE A 88 1.88 -3.37 25.87
N SER A 89 1.54 -3.49 27.15
CA SER A 89 2.14 -2.65 28.18
C SER A 89 2.23 -3.37 29.50
N VAL A 90 3.25 -3.02 30.28
CA VAL A 90 3.45 -3.48 31.65
C VAL A 90 4.02 -2.34 32.47
N LYS A 91 3.35 -1.98 33.56
CA LYS A 91 3.75 -0.89 34.43
C LYS A 91 4.55 -1.43 35.60
N LYS A 92 5.77 -0.92 35.79
CA LYS A 92 6.65 -1.24 36.93
C LYS A 92 6.62 -2.74 37.33
N PRO A 93 7.03 -3.64 36.44
CA PRO A 93 7.01 -5.08 36.67
C PRO A 93 7.86 -5.46 37.88
N LEU A 94 7.39 -6.42 38.68
CA LEU A 94 8.08 -6.85 39.91
C LEU A 94 9.28 -7.76 39.66
N ALA A 95 9.34 -8.39 38.48
CA ALA A 95 10.43 -9.27 38.05
C ALA A 95 10.73 -9.05 36.57
N ALA A 96 11.99 -9.27 36.19
CA ALA A 96 12.40 -9.23 34.81
C ALA A 96 11.90 -10.49 34.08
N HIS A 97 11.42 -10.32 32.85
CA HIS A 97 10.98 -11.42 32.00
C HIS A 97 11.06 -11.01 30.52
N THR A 98 10.93 -12.00 29.64
CA THR A 98 10.76 -11.75 28.19
C THR A 98 9.32 -12.02 27.82
N GLN A 99 8.67 -11.03 27.20
CA GLN A 99 7.36 -11.20 26.61
C GLN A 99 7.50 -11.48 25.12
N THR A 100 6.87 -12.55 24.64
CA THR A 100 6.74 -12.83 23.21
C THR A 100 5.43 -12.22 22.71
N ILE A 101 5.50 -11.48 21.61
CA ILE A 101 4.36 -10.79 21.00
C ILE A 101 4.36 -11.10 19.50
N THR A 102 3.24 -11.57 18.98
CA THR A 102 3.04 -11.75 17.55
C THR A 102 2.07 -10.70 17.04
N VAL A 103 2.48 -9.95 16.02
CA VAL A 103 1.63 -8.95 15.35
C VAL A 103 1.55 -9.21 13.86
N LYS A 104 0.45 -8.77 13.27
CA LYS A 104 0.32 -8.64 11.83
C LYS A 104 1.10 -7.42 11.36
N GLN A 105 1.94 -7.62 10.35
CA GLN A 105 2.66 -6.59 9.64
C GLN A 105 2.34 -6.73 8.19
N GLY A 106 2.30 -5.63 7.46
CA GLY A 106 1.91 -5.75 6.08
C GLY A 106 0.65 -4.99 5.70
N TYR A 107 0.29 -5.20 4.45
CA TYR A 107 -0.98 -4.84 3.87
C TYR A 107 -2.09 -5.81 4.29
N SER A 108 -3.07 -5.37 5.09
CA SER A 108 -4.05 -6.28 5.71
C SER A 108 -5.32 -6.55 4.90
N LYS A 109 -5.70 -5.63 4.00
CA LYS A 109 -6.83 -5.71 3.03
C LYS A 109 -7.13 -4.31 2.47
N THR A 110 -7.57 -4.24 1.20
CA THR A 110 -8.27 -3.09 0.64
C THR A 110 -9.76 -3.37 0.79
N HIS A 111 -10.47 -2.46 1.45
CA HIS A 111 -11.92 -2.43 1.45
C HIS A 111 -12.37 -1.37 0.45
N SER A 112 -13.21 -1.78 -0.47
CA SER A 112 -13.83 -0.90 -1.45
C SER A 112 -15.30 -0.77 -1.09
N ILE A 113 -15.77 0.45 -0.93
CA ILE A 113 -17.20 0.72 -0.79
C ILE A 113 -17.90 0.85 -2.16
N GLU A 114 -17.15 0.93 -3.27
CA GLU A 114 -17.67 1.31 -4.60
C GLU A 114 -17.32 0.33 -5.75
N GLY A 115 -16.82 -0.88 -5.48
CA GLY A 115 -16.61 -1.88 -6.53
C GLY A 115 -15.48 -2.89 -6.27
N THR A 116 -15.12 -3.68 -7.29
CA THR A 116 -14.10 -4.74 -7.22
C THR A 116 -12.69 -4.30 -7.66
N VAL A 117 -12.52 -3.03 -8.04
CA VAL A 117 -11.27 -2.48 -8.57
C VAL A 117 -10.21 -2.40 -7.46
N LYS A 118 -8.97 -2.74 -7.79
CA LYS A 118 -7.82 -2.59 -6.90
C LYS A 118 -7.00 -1.35 -7.27
N PHE A 119 -6.49 -0.67 -6.25
CA PHE A 119 -5.74 0.57 -6.36
C PHE A 119 -4.30 0.31 -5.95
N GLY A 120 -3.36 0.80 -6.74
CA GLY A 120 -1.96 0.82 -6.34
C GLY A 120 -1.78 1.95 -5.33
N TRP A 121 -1.17 1.65 -4.20
CA TRP A 121 -0.99 2.62 -3.12
C TRP A 121 0.48 3.00 -3.06
N GLU A 122 0.82 4.13 -3.65
CA GLU A 122 2.16 4.69 -3.49
C GLU A 122 2.13 5.80 -2.44
N PHE A 123 2.85 5.57 -1.36
CA PHE A 123 3.04 6.55 -0.30
C PHE A 123 4.40 7.22 -0.51
N SER A 124 4.50 8.11 -1.51
CA SER A 124 5.73 8.87 -1.71
C SER A 124 5.86 9.94 -0.62
N SER A 125 7.03 10.01 0.00
CA SER A 125 7.37 11.12 0.88
C SER A 125 8.78 11.62 0.58
N ASN A 126 8.92 12.93 0.35
CA ASN A 126 10.17 13.54 -0.10
C ASN A 126 11.09 13.94 1.07
N ALA A 127 10.85 13.42 2.28
CA ALA A 127 11.66 13.75 3.45
C ALA A 127 12.71 12.67 3.69
N GLU A 128 13.95 12.90 3.24
CA GLU A 128 15.10 12.18 3.80
C GLU A 128 15.27 12.64 5.25
N VAL A 129 14.86 11.80 6.20
CA VAL A 129 15.23 12.01 7.59
C VAL A 129 16.04 10.80 8.01
N GLY A 130 17.30 11.01 8.38
CA GLY A 130 18.15 10.01 9.01
C GLY A 130 17.63 9.72 10.42
N ILE A 131 16.64 8.83 10.54
CA ILE A 131 15.96 8.52 11.83
C ILE A 131 16.54 7.29 12.54
N ALA A 132 17.63 6.72 12.02
CA ALA A 132 18.21 5.44 12.44
C ALA A 132 18.77 5.40 13.88
N LYS A 133 18.60 6.43 14.72
CA LYS A 133 19.23 6.52 16.05
C LYS A 133 18.30 6.74 17.24
N ILE A 134 16.99 6.88 17.05
CA ILE A 134 16.14 7.47 18.12
C ILE A 134 15.41 6.41 18.98
N PHE A 135 15.12 5.22 18.47
CA PHE A 135 14.36 4.20 19.23
C PHE A 135 15.22 3.26 20.09
N PHE A 136 16.56 3.36 20.05
CA PHE A 136 17.46 2.50 20.82
C PHE A 136 18.22 3.21 21.96
N SER A 137 18.06 4.52 22.14
CA SER A 137 18.65 5.20 23.29
C SER A 137 17.64 5.28 24.43
N ALA A 138 17.82 4.40 25.40
CA ALA A 138 17.14 4.44 26.69
C ALA A 138 17.10 5.88 27.25
N SER A 139 15.99 6.22 27.90
CA SER A 139 15.86 7.31 28.89
C SER A 139 15.70 8.77 28.44
N VAL A 140 14.98 9.05 27.34
CA VAL A 140 14.44 10.41 27.17
C VAL A 140 12.97 10.34 26.78
N SER A 141 12.10 10.82 27.68
CA SER A 141 10.72 11.17 27.40
C SER A 141 10.68 12.35 26.42
N VAL A 142 10.92 12.07 25.14
CA VAL A 142 10.77 13.05 24.07
C VAL A 142 9.35 12.91 23.54
N SER A 143 8.62 14.02 23.47
CA SER A 143 7.37 14.08 22.72
C SER A 143 7.70 13.86 21.24
N HIS A 144 7.53 12.64 20.76
CA HIS A 144 7.90 12.23 19.40
C HIS A 144 6.78 12.60 18.42
N THR A 145 6.76 13.82 17.91
CA THR A 145 5.93 14.19 16.75
C THR A 145 6.74 13.99 15.46
N LEU A 146 6.86 12.74 15.01
CA LEU A 146 7.36 12.48 13.66
C LEU A 146 6.27 12.89 12.65
N SER A 147 6.68 13.49 11.53
CA SER A 147 5.76 13.70 10.40
C SER A 147 5.33 12.32 9.86
N LEU A 148 4.06 12.20 9.45
CA LEU A 148 3.51 10.97 8.86
C LEU A 148 4.37 10.42 7.72
N SER A 149 4.95 11.32 6.92
CA SER A 149 5.90 11.03 5.85
C SER A 149 7.15 10.27 6.30
N ALA A 150 7.72 10.65 7.46
CA ALA A 150 8.93 10.04 7.99
C ALA A 150 8.65 8.65 8.57
N GLU A 151 7.49 8.49 9.20
CA GLU A 151 7.04 7.21 9.77
C GLU A 151 6.77 6.15 8.69
N ILE A 152 6.17 6.55 7.56
CA ILE A 152 5.92 5.67 6.41
C ILE A 152 7.22 5.09 5.86
N LYS A 153 8.28 5.91 5.71
CA LYS A 153 9.61 5.43 5.30
C LYS A 153 10.19 4.43 6.28
N GLN A 154 10.07 4.71 7.59
CA GLN A 154 10.63 3.84 8.62
C GLN A 154 9.94 2.47 8.68
N SER A 155 8.66 2.39 8.34
CA SER A 155 7.93 1.12 8.31
C SER A 155 8.34 0.13 7.22
N SER A 156 9.30 0.49 6.34
CA SER A 156 9.87 -0.28 5.21
C SER A 156 8.90 -0.65 4.10
N SER A 157 9.34 -0.60 2.83
CA SER A 157 8.52 -0.94 1.64
C SER A 157 8.05 -2.40 1.61
N SER A 158 8.78 -3.31 2.26
CA SER A 158 8.44 -4.74 2.37
C SER A 158 7.16 -5.03 3.16
N THR A 159 6.74 -4.14 4.07
CA THR A 159 5.47 -4.27 4.81
C THR A 159 4.26 -3.74 4.04
N TRP A 160 4.40 -3.39 2.76
CA TRP A 160 3.29 -2.85 1.96
C TRP A 160 2.81 -3.81 0.88
N THR A 161 3.52 -4.92 0.66
CA THR A 161 3.22 -5.86 -0.44
C THR A 161 2.42 -7.08 0.01
N SER A 162 2.50 -7.49 1.28
CA SER A 162 1.80 -8.66 1.82
C SER A 162 1.60 -8.57 3.32
N GLU A 163 0.57 -9.24 3.86
CA GLU A 163 0.38 -9.44 5.32
C GLU A 163 1.18 -10.65 5.80
N ILE A 164 2.00 -10.46 6.82
CA ILE A 164 2.75 -11.50 7.52
C ILE A 164 2.52 -11.39 9.03
N ASN A 165 2.65 -12.51 9.72
CA ASN A 165 2.74 -12.51 11.19
C ASN A 165 4.20 -12.49 11.60
N THR A 166 4.59 -11.46 12.36
CA THR A 166 5.94 -11.30 12.86
C THR A 166 5.93 -11.40 14.38
N THR A 167 6.83 -12.22 14.91
CA THR A 167 6.98 -12.43 16.34
C THR A 167 8.21 -11.68 16.86
N TYR A 168 8.00 -10.91 17.92
CA TYR A 168 9.02 -10.15 18.62
C TYR A 168 9.19 -10.65 20.05
N ARG A 169 10.42 -10.51 20.55
CA ARG A 169 10.76 -10.72 21.95
C ARG A 169 11.01 -9.35 22.57
N VAL A 170 10.22 -9.02 23.58
CA VAL A 170 10.32 -7.75 24.31
C VAL A 170 10.86 -8.03 25.69
N GLU A 171 11.99 -7.41 26.01
CA GLU A 171 12.58 -7.50 27.34
C GLU A 171 11.86 -6.56 28.29
N VAL A 172 11.34 -7.14 29.37
CA VAL A 172 10.66 -6.41 30.43
C VAL A 172 11.58 -6.38 31.64
N ASN A 173 12.10 -5.21 31.94
CA ASN A 173 13.03 -5.01 33.05
C ASN A 173 12.28 -4.66 34.34
N LYS A 174 12.70 -5.26 35.46
CA LYS A 174 12.13 -4.99 36.79
C LYS A 174 12.08 -3.48 37.08
N GLY A 175 10.93 -3.00 37.53
CA GLY A 175 10.70 -1.61 37.92
C GLY A 175 10.53 -0.62 36.76
N LYS A 176 10.78 -1.02 35.50
CA LYS A 176 10.62 -0.16 34.32
C LYS A 176 9.31 -0.39 33.60
N THR A 177 8.56 0.66 33.34
CA THR A 177 7.33 0.56 32.55
C THR A 177 7.71 0.34 31.10
N VAL A 178 7.13 -0.69 30.48
CA VAL A 178 7.31 -0.96 29.05
C VAL A 178 5.97 -0.76 28.36
N ALA A 179 5.98 -0.09 27.22
CA ALA A 179 4.84 0.02 26.30
C ALA A 179 5.31 -0.25 24.87
N VAL A 180 4.58 -1.10 24.16
CA VAL A 180 4.87 -1.48 22.79
C VAL A 180 3.70 -1.03 21.93
N TRP A 181 4.03 -0.24 20.93
CA TRP A 181 3.09 0.38 20.02
C TRP A 181 3.33 -0.12 18.60
N GLN A 182 2.28 -0.07 17.80
CA GLN A 182 2.34 -0.34 16.37
C GLN A 182 1.61 0.78 15.65
N ARG A 183 2.21 1.30 14.58
CA ARG A 183 1.56 2.28 13.73
C ARG A 183 0.69 1.56 12.72
N VAL A 184 -0.54 2.04 12.56
CA VAL A 184 -1.48 1.59 11.54
C VAL A 184 -1.69 2.74 10.57
N PHE A 185 -1.35 2.53 9.30
CA PHE A 185 -1.55 3.51 8.24
C PHE A 185 -2.80 3.18 7.44
N ILE A 186 -3.51 4.22 7.03
CA ILE A 186 -4.73 4.12 6.25
C ILE A 186 -4.53 4.96 5.00
N GLY A 187 -4.60 4.33 3.84
CA GLY A 187 -4.65 4.99 2.54
C GLY A 187 -6.10 5.04 2.05
N GLU A 188 -6.56 6.23 1.66
CA GLU A 188 -7.90 6.44 1.11
C GLU A 188 -7.83 7.15 -0.25
N GLN A 189 -8.50 6.60 -1.25
CA GLN A 189 -8.57 7.15 -2.61
C GLN A 189 -9.90 6.77 -3.24
N LEU A 190 -10.68 7.76 -3.70
CA LEU A 190 -12.02 7.56 -4.30
C LEU A 190 -12.91 6.55 -3.55
N GLY A 191 -13.03 6.68 -2.23
CA GLY A 191 -13.84 5.77 -1.40
C GLY A 191 -13.17 4.42 -1.12
N HIS A 192 -12.12 4.03 -1.84
CA HIS A 192 -11.33 2.86 -1.50
C HIS A 192 -10.45 3.14 -0.30
N ARG A 193 -10.32 2.16 0.59
CA ARG A 193 -9.56 2.26 1.82
C ARG A 193 -8.66 1.03 1.98
N ALA A 194 -7.36 1.24 2.13
CA ALA A 194 -6.39 0.19 2.45
C ALA A 194 -5.75 0.43 3.81
N VAL A 195 -5.52 -0.66 4.56
CA VAL A 195 -4.91 -0.62 5.88
C VAL A 195 -3.56 -1.34 5.86
N TYR A 196 -2.56 -0.70 6.44
CA TYR A 196 -1.19 -1.18 6.53
C TYR A 196 -0.69 -1.13 7.96
N GLN A 197 0.04 -2.16 8.36
CA GLN A 197 0.52 -2.32 9.73
C GLN A 197 2.04 -2.33 9.74
N SER A 198 2.63 -1.38 10.46
CA SER A 198 4.08 -1.19 10.54
C SER A 198 4.76 -2.28 11.38
N ASN A 199 6.09 -2.18 11.48
CA ASN A 199 6.85 -2.80 12.55
C ASN A 199 6.39 -2.31 13.94
N MET A 200 6.74 -3.07 15.00
CA MET A 200 6.52 -2.62 16.38
C MET A 200 7.60 -1.64 16.84
N TYR A 201 7.20 -0.69 17.67
CA TYR A 201 8.06 0.28 18.34
C TYR A 201 7.85 0.11 19.85
N ALA A 202 8.93 -0.11 20.60
CA ALA A 202 8.88 -0.27 22.06
C ALA A 202 9.48 0.95 22.76
N ASP A 203 8.88 1.34 23.87
CA ASP A 203 9.35 2.34 24.83
C ASP A 203 9.48 1.66 26.20
N THR A 204 10.63 1.81 26.87
CA THR A 204 11.04 1.04 28.07
C THR A 204 11.76 1.89 29.11
#